data_AF-A0AA39F740-F1
#
_entry.id   AF-A0AA39F740-F1
#
_cell.length_a   1.000
_cell.length_b   1.000
_cell.length_c   1.000
_cell.angle_alpha   90.00
_cell.angle_beta   90.00
_cell.angle_gamma   90.00
#
_symmetry.space_group_name_H-M   'P 1'
#
loop_
_entity.id
_entity.type
_entity.pdbx_description
1 polymer ?
#
loop_
_entity_poly.entity_id
_entity_poly.type
_entity_poly.pdbx_seq_one_letter_code
_entity_poly.pdbx_strand_id
1 'polypeptide(L)'
;MQGLTWSSIKKNPSLIPLFACGIVGAFGAVGYLMRLAIKSPEVTWSPKKNPNPENYYKDKQYKLYSSVEFDKIEKAKVPEY
;
A
#
# COMPACT_ATOMS: atom_id res chain seq x y z
N MET A 1 21.63 21.43 14.76
CA MET A 1 20.46 21.78 13.92
C MET A 1 19.30 22.15 14.84
N GLN A 2 18.95 23.44 14.92
CA GLN A 2 17.80 23.89 15.71
C GLN A 2 16.51 23.44 15.02
N GLY A 3 15.58 22.82 15.73
CA GLY A 3 14.28 22.41 15.17
C GLY A 3 13.98 20.90 15.14
N LEU A 4 14.99 20.03 15.25
CA LEU A 4 14.80 18.56 15.23
C LEU A 4 14.77 17.91 16.63
N THR A 5 15.10 18.66 17.68
CA THR A 5 15.07 18.14 19.05
C THR A 5 13.71 18.36 19.69
N TRP A 6 13.28 17.44 20.57
CA TRP A 6 12.02 17.55 21.32
C TRP A 6 11.87 18.88 22.06
N SER A 7 12.98 19.43 22.57
CA SER A 7 12.99 20.76 23.21
C SER A 7 12.73 21.91 22.23
N SER A 8 13.12 21.79 20.95
CA SER A 8 12.87 22.81 19.93
C SER A 8 11.40 22.82 19.47
N ILE A 9 10.79 21.64 19.38
CA ILE A 9 9.38 21.46 18.97
C ILE A 9 8.44 22.00 20.06
N LYS A 10 8.74 21.74 21.34
CA LYS A 10 7.98 22.34 22.47
C LYS A 10 8.10 23.86 22.54
N LYS A 11 9.22 24.42 22.08
CA LYS A 11 9.47 25.88 22.10
C LYS A 11 8.76 26.62 20.95
N ASN A 12 8.46 25.93 19.85
CA ASN A 12 7.79 26.48 18.67
C ASN A 12 6.62 25.56 18.25
N PRO A 13 5.44 25.73 18.85
CA PRO A 13 4.29 24.85 18.61
C PRO A 13 3.78 24.89 17.16
N SER A 14 4.11 25.93 16.40
CA SER A 14 3.82 26.06 14.97
C SER A 14 4.48 25.00 14.09
N LEU A 15 5.55 24.34 14.56
CA LEU A 15 6.22 23.26 13.83
C LEU A 15 5.48 21.92 13.92
N ILE A 16 4.63 21.73 14.92
CA ILE A 16 3.88 20.49 15.15
C ILE A 16 2.99 20.12 13.95
N PRO A 17 2.14 21.01 13.39
CA PRO A 17 1.32 20.66 12.23
C PRO A 17 2.14 20.33 10.97
N LEU A 18 3.30 20.98 10.79
CA LEU A 18 4.19 20.69 9.66
C LEU A 18 4.75 19.27 9.75
N PHE A 19 5.28 18.89 10.93
CA PHE A 19 5.78 17.54 11.16
C PHE A 19 4.66 16.50 11.11
N ALA A 20 3.46 16.83 11.61
CA ALA A 20 2.30 15.93 11.53
C ALA A 20 1.95 15.58 10.08
N CYS A 21 1.86 16.57 9.19
CA CYS A 21 1.62 16.33 7.76
C CYS A 21 2.73 15.47 7.12
N GLY A 22 3.99 15.75 7.43
CA GLY A 22 5.12 14.95 6.93
C GLY A 22 5.08 13.50 7.41
N ILE A 23 4.78 13.30 8.70
CA ILE A 23 4.65 11.97 9.31
C ILE A 23 3.47 11.22 8.68
N VAL A 24 2.30 11.84 8.53
CA VAL A 24 1.13 11.23 7.88
C VAL A 24 1.45 10.84 6.44
N GLY A 25 2.14 11.71 5.69
CA GLY A 25 2.58 11.41 4.32
C GLY A 25 3.56 10.22 4.26
N ALA A 26 4.55 10.20 5.16
CA ALA A 26 5.52 9.11 5.24
C ALA A 26 4.87 7.77 5.61
N PHE A 27 3.98 7.76 6.61
CA PHE A 27 3.21 6.57 6.96
C PHE A 27 2.28 6.11 5.84
N GLY A 28 1.65 7.05 5.11
CA GLY A 28 0.84 6.73 3.94
C GLY A 28 1.64 6.06 2.82
N ALA A 29 2.82 6.60 2.51
CA ALA A 29 3.72 6.05 1.50
C ALA A 29 4.21 4.64 1.88
N VAL A 30 4.72 4.48 3.11
CA VAL A 30 5.18 3.18 3.62
C VAL A 30 4.03 2.18 3.68
N GLY A 31 2.85 2.59 4.14
CA GLY A 31 1.66 1.74 4.19
C GLY A 31 1.23 1.26 2.79
N TYR A 32 1.26 2.15 1.79
CA TYR A 32 0.93 1.77 0.42
C TYR A 32 1.96 0.80 -0.17
N LEU A 33 3.26 1.07 0.02
CA LEU A 33 4.33 0.19 -0.43
C LEU A 33 4.26 -1.19 0.25
N MET A 34 4.01 -1.23 1.55
CA MET A 34 3.82 -2.49 2.28
C MET A 34 2.61 -3.26 1.76
N ARG A 35 1.50 -2.57 1.46
CA ARG A 35 0.31 -3.17 0.85
C ARG A 35 0.64 -3.76 -0.53
N LEU A 36 1.39 -3.06 -1.37
CA LEU A 36 1.84 -3.57 -2.67
C LEU A 36 2.76 -4.78 -2.52
N ALA A 37 3.70 -4.73 -1.57
CA ALA A 37 4.65 -5.81 -1.35
C ALA A 37 3.97 -7.12 -0.94
N ILE A 38 2.94 -7.05 -0.09
CA ILE A 38 2.25 -8.25 0.43
C ILE A 38 1.11 -8.68 -0.49
N LYS A 39 0.38 -7.71 -1.04
CA LYS A 39 -0.73 -7.92 -1.96
C LYS A 39 -0.32 -7.34 -3.31
N SER A 40 0.38 -8.15 -4.09
CA SER A 40 0.62 -7.93 -5.53
C SER A 40 0.39 -9.25 -6.27
N PRO A 41 -0.22 -9.24 -7.46
CA PRO A 41 -0.39 -10.43 -8.28
C PRO A 41 0.92 -10.90 -8.92
N GLU A 42 1.96 -10.06 -8.95
CA GLU A 42 3.22 -10.34 -9.65
C GLU A 42 4.39 -10.68 -8.70
N VAL A 43 4.24 -10.38 -7.40
CA VAL A 43 5.31 -10.57 -6.42
C VAL A 43 4.90 -11.65 -5.42
N THR A 44 5.70 -12.71 -5.35
CA THR A 44 5.54 -13.80 -4.37
C THR A 44 6.77 -13.89 -3.47
N TRP A 45 6.55 -13.87 -2.16
CA TRP A 45 7.63 -14.08 -1.17
C TRP A 45 7.92 -15.57 -0.95
N SER A 46 7.16 -16.46 -1.58
CA SER A 46 7.29 -17.92 -1.43
C SER A 46 7.14 -18.61 -2.79
N PRO A 47 8.14 -18.47 -3.68
CA PRO A 47 8.06 -18.96 -5.06
C PRO A 47 7.84 -20.47 -5.16
N LYS A 48 8.32 -21.25 -4.18
CA LYS A 48 8.14 -22.71 -4.15
C LYS A 48 6.71 -23.14 -3.79
N LYS A 49 6.00 -22.33 -2.99
CA LYS A 49 4.66 -22.67 -2.47
C LYS A 49 3.55 -22.10 -3.36
N ASN A 50 3.82 -21.00 -4.04
CA ASN A 50 2.89 -20.35 -4.97
C ASN A 50 3.64 -19.92 -6.22
N PRO A 51 3.88 -20.85 -7.17
CA PRO A 51 4.62 -20.57 -8.40
C PRO A 51 3.89 -19.59 -9.32
N ASN A 52 2.55 -19.53 -9.25
CA ASN A 52 1.69 -18.69 -10.10
C ASN A 52 0.89 -17.70 -9.23
N PRO A 53 1.52 -16.62 -8.73
CA PRO A 53 0.86 -15.65 -7.86
C PRO A 53 -0.37 -14.97 -8.48
N GLU A 54 -0.41 -14.88 -9.80
CA GLU A 54 -1.53 -14.34 -10.57
C GLU A 54 -2.84 -15.12 -10.33
N ASN A 55 -2.76 -16.44 -10.15
CA ASN A 55 -3.94 -17.29 -9.97
C ASN A 55 -4.71 -16.98 -8.68
N TYR A 56 -4.05 -16.46 -7.64
CA TYR A 56 -4.70 -16.10 -6.39
C TYR A 56 -5.71 -14.96 -6.55
N TYR A 57 -5.44 -14.04 -7.48
CA TYR A 57 -6.30 -12.88 -7.76
C TYR A 57 -7.22 -13.07 -8.97
N LYS A 58 -7.28 -14.27 -9.57
CA LYS A 58 -8.15 -14.58 -10.73
C LYS A 58 -9.63 -14.24 -10.45
N ASP A 59 -10.10 -14.56 -9.24
CA ASP A 59 -11.47 -14.35 -8.82
C ASP A 59 -11.67 -13.23 -7.80
N LYS A 60 -10.60 -12.54 -7.41
CA LYS A 60 -10.60 -11.55 -6.34
C LYS A 60 -10.24 -10.17 -6.86
N GLN A 61 -10.89 -9.15 -6.33
CA GLN A 61 -10.52 -7.76 -6.56
C GLN A 61 -9.13 -7.47 -5.99
N TYR A 62 -8.20 -7.10 -6.87
CA TYR A 62 -6.89 -6.60 -6.48
C TYR A 62 -6.90 -5.13 -6.04
N LYS A 63 -7.73 -4.29 -6.68
CA LYS A 63 -7.70 -2.83 -6.51
C LYS A 63 -8.13 -2.41 -5.10
N LEU A 64 -7.42 -1.44 -4.50
CA LEU A 64 -7.74 -0.94 -3.15
C LEU A 64 -9.10 -0.24 -3.12
N TYR A 65 -9.44 0.45 -4.19
CA TYR A 65 -10.72 1.08 -4.40
C TYR A 65 -11.16 0.91 -5.85
N SER A 66 -12.47 0.83 -6.05
CA SER A 66 -13.11 0.82 -7.35
C SER A 66 -14.50 1.40 -7.19
N SER A 67 -14.91 2.20 -8.15
CA SER A 67 -16.29 2.69 -8.25
C SER A 67 -17.25 1.63 -8.80
N VAL A 68 -16.73 0.56 -9.41
CA VAL A 68 -17.50 -0.52 -10.02
C VAL A 68 -17.47 -1.78 -9.16
N GLU A 69 -18.63 -2.43 -9.05
CA GLU A 69 -18.85 -3.66 -8.29
C GLU A 69 -18.25 -4.84 -9.05
N PHE A 70 -17.21 -5.47 -8.50
CA PHE A 70 -16.41 -6.48 -9.21
C PHE A 70 -17.20 -7.72 -9.59
N ASP A 71 -18.23 -8.07 -8.81
CA ASP A 71 -19.08 -9.22 -9.09
C ASP A 71 -19.93 -9.05 -10.36
N LYS A 72 -20.09 -7.81 -10.83
CA LYS A 72 -20.87 -7.48 -12.04
C LYS A 72 -20.00 -7.37 -13.30
N ILE A 73 -18.68 -7.47 -13.19
CA ILE A 73 -17.75 -7.36 -14.33
C ILE A 73 -17.51 -8.76 -14.87
N GLU A 74 -17.69 -8.96 -16.17
CA GLU A 74 -17.24 -10.20 -16.84
C GLU A 74 -15.74 -10.39 -16.61
N LYS A 75 -15.38 -11.46 -15.91
CA LYS A 75 -13.98 -11.77 -15.62
C LYS A 75 -13.31 -12.22 -16.92
N ALA A 76 -12.26 -11.51 -17.33
CA ALA A 76 -11.45 -11.94 -18.46
C ALA A 76 -10.88 -13.34 -18.19
N LYS A 77 -11.02 -14.27 -19.14
CA LYS A 77 -10.42 -15.61 -19.04
C LYS A 77 -8.90 -15.47 -19.08
N VAL A 78 -8.25 -15.76 -17.95
CA VAL A 78 -6.79 -15.87 -17.88
C VAL A 78 -6.38 -17.14 -18.66
N PRO A 79 -5.43 -17.07 -19.61
CA PRO A 79 -4.95 -18.25 -20.31
C PRO A 79 -4.29 -19.21 -19.31
N GLU A 80 -4.72 -20.46 -19.33
CA GLU A 80 -4.10 -21.54 -18.54
C GLU A 80 -2.89 -22.07 -19.33
N TYR A 81 -1.71 -22.01 -18.71
CA TYR A 81 -0.43 -22.42 -19.30
C TYR A 81 0.08 -23.70 -18.64
#